data_AF-A0A1Q3MY10-F1
#
_entry.id   AF-A0A1Q3MY10-F1
#
_cell.length_a   1.000
_cell.length_b   1.000
_cell.length_c   1.000
_cell.angle_alpha   90.00
_cell.angle_beta   90.00
_cell.angle_gamma   90.00
#
_symmetry.space_group_name_H-M   'P 1'
#
loop_
_entity.id
_entity.type
_entity.pdbx_description
1 polymer ?
#
loop_
_entity_poly.entity_id
_entity_poly.type
_entity_poly.pdbx_seq_one_letter_code
_entity_poly.pdbx_strand_id
1 'polypeptide(L)'
;MNVDAKATVSEIRRQYRVLAFLYHPDKQGNSAESNQHFALVNEAYSILTDSKKRLEYDLLIVKNNLDYFHNYAIENNVQSLLGFLNKLTRKVNAVSSHDINKSELMNCILMVLDESKMRLIEAQGDQELCNSYFTNIEQLVKKLSYPHLKIIISKIESQSDKCKFKMLILYELINKARKRYVIGLLTPWLILVISILLCMIIYYSGNL
;
A
#
# COMPACT_ATOMS: atom_id res chain seq x y z
N MET A 1 1.08 -0.32 12.59
CA MET A 1 2.51 -0.46 13.00
C MET A 1 3.53 -0.30 11.88
N ASN A 2 3.20 -0.48 10.59
CA ASN A 2 4.13 -0.27 9.46
C ASN A 2 5.48 -1.00 9.62
N VAL A 3 5.42 -2.25 10.09
CA VAL A 3 6.55 -3.19 10.15
C VAL A 3 6.34 -4.27 9.09
N ASP A 4 7.41 -4.92 8.65
CA ASP A 4 7.33 -6.04 7.71
C ASP A 4 6.51 -7.21 8.31
N ALA A 5 5.83 -8.00 7.48
CA ALA A 5 5.08 -9.17 7.95
C ALA A 5 5.99 -10.23 8.61
N LYS A 6 7.26 -10.27 8.21
CA LYS A 6 8.31 -11.11 8.79
C LYS A 6 9.09 -10.44 9.92
N ALA A 7 8.64 -9.26 10.37
CA ALA A 7 9.32 -8.53 11.44
C ALA A 7 9.42 -9.39 12.70
N THR A 8 10.60 -9.34 13.30
CA THR A 8 10.91 -9.99 14.57
C THR A 8 10.21 -9.28 15.73
N VAL A 9 10.04 -9.96 16.85
CA VAL A 9 9.43 -9.37 18.07
C VAL A 9 10.24 -8.15 18.55
N SER A 10 11.56 -8.14 18.36
CA SER A 10 12.42 -7.01 18.71
C SER A 10 12.13 -5.78 17.84
N GLU A 11 11.92 -5.95 16.53
CA GLU A 11 11.54 -4.89 15.61
C GLU A 11 10.14 -4.33 15.93
N ILE A 12 9.19 -5.22 16.23
CA ILE A 12 7.83 -4.84 16.65
C ILE A 12 7.87 -4.01 17.93
N ARG A 13 8.66 -4.44 18.93
CA ARG A 13 8.86 -3.69 20.18
C ARG A 13 9.51 -2.32 19.94
N ARG A 14 10.50 -2.25 19.05
CA ARG A 14 11.15 -0.99 18.69
C ARG A 14 10.14 -0.02 18.08
N GLN A 15 9.35 -0.50 17.13
CA GLN A 15 8.37 0.34 16.44
C GLN A 15 7.22 0.77 17.36
N TYR A 16 6.76 -0.12 18.24
CA TYR A 16 5.78 0.21 19.27
C TYR A 16 6.25 1.38 20.13
N ARG A 17 7.49 1.38 20.63
CA ARG A 17 8.01 2.49 21.44
C ARG A 17 7.99 3.82 20.70
N VAL A 18 8.34 3.82 19.42
CA VAL A 18 8.31 5.04 18.57
C VAL A 18 6.87 5.56 18.44
N LEU A 19 5.92 4.68 18.15
CA LEU A 19 4.51 5.05 17.97
C LEU A 19 3.84 5.45 19.29
N ALA A 20 4.11 4.74 20.38
CA ALA A 20 3.59 5.05 21.71
C ALA A 20 4.08 6.41 22.20
N PHE A 21 5.32 6.78 21.89
CA PHE A 21 5.83 8.13 22.17
C PHE A 21 5.14 9.20 21.31
N LEU A 22 4.93 8.90 20.02
CA LEU A 22 4.31 9.83 19.08
C LEU A 22 2.85 10.12 19.45
N TYR A 23 2.08 9.07 19.76
CA TYR A 23 0.65 9.11 20.04
C TYR A 23 0.31 9.10 21.53
N HIS A 24 1.26 9.43 22.41
CA HIS A 24 0.94 9.48 23.84
C HIS A 24 -0.08 10.59 24.10
N PRO A 25 -1.19 10.32 24.83
CA PRO A 25 -2.27 11.29 25.05
C PRO A 25 -1.76 12.58 25.71
N ASP A 26 -0.86 12.47 26.70
CA ASP A 26 -0.23 13.62 27.36
C ASP A 26 0.55 14.54 26.41
N LYS A 27 1.07 14.03 25.29
CA LYS A 27 1.86 14.82 24.34
C LYS A 27 1.03 15.41 23.20
N GLN A 28 -0.13 14.83 22.91
CA GLN A 28 -1.05 15.28 21.86
C GLN A 28 -2.28 16.01 22.42
N GLY A 29 -2.22 16.46 23.68
CA GLY A 29 -3.28 17.25 24.30
C GLY A 29 -4.59 16.48 24.50
N ASN A 30 -4.51 15.17 24.73
CA ASN A 30 -5.66 14.29 24.99
C ASN A 30 -6.77 14.36 23.92
N SER A 31 -6.40 14.55 22.65
CA SER A 31 -7.39 14.51 21.56
C SER A 31 -8.01 13.11 21.41
N ALA A 32 -9.28 13.05 21.01
CA ALA A 32 -9.97 11.79 20.77
C ALA A 32 -9.25 10.93 19.71
N GLU A 33 -8.68 11.58 18.70
CA GLU A 33 -7.90 10.94 17.63
C GLU A 33 -6.60 10.33 18.17
N SER A 34 -5.90 11.02 19.09
CA SER A 34 -4.70 10.50 19.75
C SER A 34 -5.01 9.24 20.57
N ASN A 35 -6.09 9.29 21.36
CA ASN A 35 -6.54 8.15 22.16
C ASN A 35 -6.89 6.95 21.29
N GLN A 36 -7.58 7.17 20.16
CA GLN A 36 -7.90 6.11 19.20
C GLN A 36 -6.64 5.52 18.58
N HIS A 37 -5.70 6.35 18.11
CA HIS A 37 -4.44 5.84 17.56
C HIS A 37 -3.60 5.09 18.58
N PHE A 38 -3.52 5.57 19.81
CA PHE A 38 -2.80 4.90 20.89
C PHE A 38 -3.43 3.54 21.22
N ALA A 39 -4.76 3.46 21.28
CA ALA A 39 -5.48 2.21 21.47
C ALA A 39 -5.19 1.20 20.35
N LEU A 40 -5.25 1.62 19.08
CA LEU A 40 -4.92 0.78 17.92
C LEU A 40 -3.47 0.30 17.94
N VAL A 41 -2.53 1.14 18.37
CA VAL A 41 -1.11 0.79 18.51
C VAL A 41 -0.94 -0.25 19.63
N ASN A 42 -1.62 -0.11 20.76
CA ASN A 42 -1.57 -1.08 21.86
C ASN A 42 -2.18 -2.43 21.48
N GLU A 43 -3.31 -2.40 20.78
CA GLU A 43 -3.98 -3.62 20.29
C GLU A 43 -3.06 -4.38 19.32
N ALA A 44 -2.53 -3.69 18.31
CA ALA A 44 -1.58 -4.28 17.36
C ALA A 44 -0.35 -4.85 18.07
N TYR A 45 0.19 -4.15 19.09
CA TYR A 45 1.31 -4.66 19.88
C TYR A 45 0.97 -5.97 20.60
N SER A 46 -0.21 -6.03 21.22
CA SER A 46 -0.67 -7.19 21.99
C SER A 46 -0.85 -8.45 21.14
N ILE A 47 -1.24 -8.27 19.87
CA ILE A 47 -1.41 -9.36 18.91
C ILE A 47 -0.05 -9.78 18.33
N LEU A 48 0.76 -8.82 17.89
CA LEU A 48 1.98 -9.09 17.12
C LEU A 48 3.15 -9.60 17.99
N THR A 49 3.14 -9.37 19.30
CA THR A 49 4.18 -9.85 20.22
C THR A 49 3.91 -11.22 20.83
N ASP A 50 2.65 -11.65 20.86
CA ASP A 50 2.25 -12.98 21.29
C ASP A 50 2.31 -13.94 20.10
N SER A 51 3.19 -14.95 20.19
CA SER A 51 3.39 -15.90 19.10
C SER A 51 2.12 -16.64 18.67
N LYS A 52 1.22 -16.95 19.62
CA LYS A 52 -0.03 -17.67 19.34
C LYS A 52 -1.04 -16.74 18.70
N LYS A 53 -1.23 -15.54 19.24
CA LYS A 53 -2.14 -14.55 18.66
C LYS A 53 -1.68 -14.08 17.28
N ARG A 54 -0.37 -13.91 17.08
CA ARG A 54 0.20 -13.59 15.78
C ARG A 54 -0.06 -14.72 14.78
N LEU A 55 0.14 -15.98 15.17
CA LEU A 55 -0.17 -17.11 14.31
C LEU A 55 -1.66 -17.18 13.98
N GLU A 56 -2.55 -17.00 14.95
CA GLU A 56 -4.01 -16.96 14.73
C GLU A 56 -4.41 -15.80 13.81
N TYR A 57 -3.80 -14.63 13.98
CA TYR A 57 -4.00 -13.46 13.12
C TYR A 57 -3.51 -13.72 11.69
N ASP A 58 -2.30 -14.28 11.54
CA ASP A 58 -1.73 -14.63 10.24
C ASP A 58 -2.58 -15.71 9.54
N LEU A 59 -3.06 -16.72 10.27
CA LEU A 59 -3.99 -17.74 9.76
C LEU A 59 -5.34 -17.14 9.37
N LEU A 60 -5.86 -16.17 10.13
CA LEU A 60 -7.10 -15.47 9.79
C LEU A 60 -6.92 -14.64 8.51
N ILE A 61 -5.77 -14.00 8.30
CA ILE A 61 -5.44 -13.37 7.03
C ILE A 61 -5.43 -14.41 5.91
N VAL A 62 -4.71 -15.52 6.07
CA VAL A 62 -4.65 -16.59 5.05
C VAL A 62 -6.05 -17.13 4.76
N LYS A 63 -6.86 -17.38 5.78
CA LYS A 63 -8.24 -17.86 5.64
C LYS A 63 -9.12 -16.84 4.94
N ASN A 64 -9.08 -15.57 5.34
CA ASN A 64 -9.81 -14.51 4.65
C ASN A 64 -9.38 -14.41 3.19
N ASN A 65 -8.08 -14.56 2.91
CA ASN A 65 -7.53 -14.52 1.57
C ASN A 65 -7.96 -15.73 0.76
N LEU A 66 -8.04 -16.92 1.37
CA LEU A 66 -8.57 -18.15 0.79
C LEU A 66 -10.08 -18.07 0.56
N ASP A 67 -10.85 -17.49 1.47
CA ASP A 67 -12.30 -17.27 1.30
C ASP A 67 -12.55 -16.22 0.21
N TYR A 68 -11.70 -15.20 0.10
CA TYR A 68 -11.68 -14.26 -1.04
C TYR A 68 -11.32 -14.98 -2.35
N PHE A 69 -10.32 -15.87 -2.33
CA PHE A 69 -9.89 -16.64 -3.51
C PHE A 69 -10.97 -17.65 -3.94
N HIS A 70 -11.63 -18.30 -2.99
CA HIS A 70 -12.65 -19.32 -3.23
C HIS A 70 -13.93 -18.70 -3.79
N ASN A 71 -14.37 -17.56 -3.24
CA ASN A 71 -15.53 -16.83 -3.78
C ASN A 71 -15.29 -16.20 -5.18
N TYR A 72 -14.03 -16.09 -5.62
CA TYR A 72 -13.66 -15.47 -6.90
C TYR A 72 -13.21 -16.49 -7.96
N ALA A 73 -12.57 -17.59 -7.57
CA ALA A 73 -12.15 -18.66 -8.47
C ALA A 73 -13.32 -19.42 -9.11
N ILE A 74 -14.51 -19.31 -8.54
CA ILE A 74 -15.72 -20.03 -9.01
C ILE A 74 -16.34 -19.37 -10.26
N GLU A 75 -16.05 -18.09 -10.58
CA GLU A 75 -16.68 -17.40 -11.71
C GLU A 75 -15.66 -16.76 -12.67
N ASN A 76 -15.30 -17.51 -13.72
CA ASN A 76 -14.47 -17.01 -14.84
C ASN A 76 -15.28 -16.21 -15.87
N ASN A 77 -16.15 -15.30 -15.42
CA ASN A 77 -16.84 -14.38 -16.30
C ASN A 77 -16.52 -12.92 -15.91
N VAL A 78 -16.67 -12.02 -16.88
CA VAL A 78 -16.26 -10.62 -16.72
C VAL A 78 -17.20 -9.85 -15.79
N GLN A 79 -18.48 -10.20 -15.73
CA GLN A 79 -19.45 -9.56 -14.85
C GLN A 79 -19.10 -9.78 -13.38
N SER A 80 -18.69 -10.99 -13.01
CA SER A 80 -18.22 -11.32 -11.67
C SER A 80 -16.93 -10.61 -11.32
N LEU A 81 -16.01 -10.52 -12.29
CA LEU A 81 -14.75 -9.79 -12.17
C LEU A 81 -14.98 -8.29 -11.89
N LEU A 82 -15.89 -7.66 -12.64
CA LEU A 82 -16.26 -6.26 -12.45
C LEU A 82 -17.06 -6.06 -11.15
N GLY A 83 -17.96 -6.98 -10.82
CA GLY A 83 -18.71 -6.97 -9.57
C GLY A 83 -17.78 -7.02 -8.35
N PHE A 84 -16.75 -7.87 -8.41
CA PHE A 84 -15.70 -7.93 -7.41
C PHE A 84 -14.94 -6.61 -7.31
N LEU A 85 -14.45 -6.08 -8.44
CA LEU A 85 -13.72 -4.81 -8.45
C LEU A 85 -14.54 -3.66 -7.89
N ASN A 86 -15.80 -3.54 -8.30
CA ASN A 86 -16.69 -2.49 -7.80
C ASN A 86 -16.92 -2.61 -6.28
N LYS A 87 -17.11 -3.83 -5.76
CA LYS A 87 -17.22 -4.07 -4.31
C LYS A 87 -15.92 -3.70 -3.58
N LEU A 88 -14.77 -4.09 -4.13
CA LEU A 88 -13.46 -3.78 -3.57
C LEU A 88 -13.21 -2.26 -3.55
N THR A 89 -13.45 -1.57 -4.66
CA THR A 89 -13.35 -0.10 -4.77
C THR A 89 -14.23 0.60 -3.74
N ARG A 90 -15.48 0.17 -3.57
CA ARG A 90 -16.39 0.73 -2.54
C ARG A 90 -15.84 0.54 -1.13
N LYS A 91 -15.38 -0.67 -0.80
CA LYS A 91 -14.81 -0.99 0.52
C LYS A 91 -13.57 -0.15 0.81
N VAL A 92 -12.66 -0.03 -0.17
CA VAL A 92 -11.42 0.74 -0.04
C VAL A 92 -11.71 2.24 0.08
N ASN A 93 -12.72 2.75 -0.61
CA ASN A 93 -13.10 4.16 -0.53
C ASN A 93 -13.86 4.52 0.76
N ALA A 94 -14.52 3.55 1.40
CA ALA A 94 -15.20 3.74 2.68
C ALA A 94 -14.24 3.80 3.88
N VAL A 95 -12.98 3.40 3.69
CA VAL A 95 -11.96 3.31 4.75
C VAL A 95 -10.96 4.46 4.59
N SER A 96 -10.47 5.00 5.72
CA SER A 96 -9.45 6.06 5.69
C SER A 96 -8.15 5.55 5.05
N SER A 97 -7.37 6.43 4.41
CA SER A 97 -6.11 6.05 3.74
C SER A 97 -5.10 5.34 4.66
N HIS A 98 -5.19 5.61 5.96
CA HIS A 98 -4.30 5.07 6.98
C HIS A 98 -4.74 3.68 7.48
N ASP A 99 -6.03 3.37 7.42
CA ASP A 99 -6.60 2.12 7.92
C ASP A 99 -6.66 1.02 6.85
N ILE A 100 -6.38 1.37 5.58
CA ILE A 100 -6.32 0.39 4.50
C ILE A 100 -5.15 -0.57 4.73
N ASN A 101 -5.45 -1.87 4.77
CA ASN A 101 -4.45 -2.92 4.66
C ASN A 101 -3.88 -2.96 3.23
N LYS A 102 -2.77 -2.26 3.02
CA LYS A 102 -2.12 -2.09 1.70
C LYS A 102 -1.59 -3.39 1.13
N SER A 103 -1.15 -4.33 1.98
CA SER A 103 -0.69 -5.64 1.52
C SER A 103 -1.85 -6.46 0.96
N GLU A 104 -3.00 -6.41 1.64
CA GLU A 104 -4.19 -7.11 1.17
C GLU A 104 -4.77 -6.51 -0.11
N LEU A 105 -4.83 -5.18 -0.16
CA LEU A 105 -5.23 -4.46 -1.37
C LEU A 105 -4.29 -4.78 -2.54
N MET A 106 -2.98 -4.84 -2.30
CA MET A 106 -2.00 -5.23 -3.32
C MET A 106 -2.24 -6.65 -3.83
N ASN A 107 -2.48 -7.63 -2.95
CA ASN A 107 -2.77 -9.01 -3.36
C ASN A 107 -4.03 -9.08 -4.23
N CYS A 108 -5.10 -8.37 -3.83
CA CYS A 108 -6.32 -8.26 -4.63
C CYS A 108 -6.03 -7.67 -6.02
N ILE A 109 -5.22 -6.61 -6.11
CA ILE A 109 -4.84 -5.99 -7.39
C ILE A 109 -4.00 -6.95 -8.24
N LEU A 110 -3.04 -7.67 -7.66
CA LEU A 110 -2.22 -8.64 -8.37
C LEU A 110 -3.05 -9.77 -8.98
N MET A 111 -4.09 -10.22 -8.25
CA MET A 111 -5.02 -11.25 -8.72
C MET A 111 -5.83 -10.76 -9.92
N VAL A 112 -6.34 -9.53 -9.85
CA VAL A 112 -7.12 -8.92 -10.93
C VAL A 112 -6.22 -8.64 -12.14
N LEU A 113 -4.99 -8.19 -11.93
CA LEU A 113 -4.02 -7.97 -13.02
C LEU A 113 -3.46 -9.26 -13.62
N ASP A 114 -3.89 -10.45 -13.20
CA ASP A 114 -3.39 -11.70 -13.76
C ASP A 114 -3.69 -11.83 -15.27
N GLU A 115 -2.76 -12.43 -16.00
CA GLU A 115 -2.83 -12.54 -17.46
C GLU A 115 -4.10 -13.27 -17.93
N SER A 116 -4.56 -14.28 -17.19
CA SER A 116 -5.80 -14.98 -17.51
C SER A 116 -7.02 -14.06 -17.47
N LYS A 117 -7.09 -13.18 -16.48
CA LYS A 117 -8.20 -12.23 -16.28
C LYS A 117 -8.17 -11.11 -17.31
N MET A 118 -6.97 -10.64 -17.65
CA MET A 118 -6.76 -9.69 -18.72
C MET A 118 -7.29 -10.24 -20.05
N ARG A 119 -6.94 -11.49 -20.41
CA ARG A 119 -7.45 -12.14 -21.61
C ARG A 119 -8.97 -12.30 -21.62
N LEU A 120 -9.60 -12.57 -20.47
CA LEU A 120 -11.07 -12.66 -20.37
C LEU A 120 -11.75 -11.34 -20.74
N ILE A 121 -11.23 -10.21 -20.25
CA ILE A 121 -11.78 -8.89 -20.58
C ILE A 121 -11.56 -8.53 -22.04
N GLU A 122 -10.38 -8.87 -22.57
CA GLU A 122 -10.09 -8.68 -23.98
C GLU A 122 -11.04 -9.47 -24.89
N ALA A 123 -11.31 -10.72 -24.53
CA ALA A 123 -12.14 -11.61 -25.31
C ALA A 123 -13.59 -11.14 -25.42
N GLN A 124 -14.08 -10.33 -24.46
CA GLN A 124 -15.43 -9.80 -24.50
C GLN A 124 -15.61 -8.69 -25.54
N GLY A 125 -14.53 -8.00 -25.94
CA GLY A 125 -14.56 -7.01 -27.02
C GLY A 125 -15.30 -5.71 -26.71
N ASP A 126 -15.76 -5.53 -25.47
CA ASP A 126 -16.46 -4.32 -25.02
C ASP A 126 -15.47 -3.29 -24.46
N GLN A 127 -15.31 -2.18 -25.18
CA GLN A 127 -14.38 -1.12 -24.85
C GLN A 127 -14.77 -0.38 -23.55
N GLU A 128 -16.07 -0.23 -23.26
CA GLU A 128 -16.54 0.46 -22.06
C GLU A 128 -16.25 -0.36 -20.81
N LEU A 129 -16.49 -1.67 -20.87
CA LEU A 129 -16.16 -2.59 -19.77
C LEU A 129 -14.66 -2.62 -19.50
N CYS A 130 -13.86 -2.69 -20.57
CA CYS A 130 -12.41 -2.63 -20.49
C CYS A 130 -11.93 -1.33 -19.81
N ASN A 131 -12.48 -0.18 -20.21
CA ASN A 131 -12.14 1.11 -19.60
C ASN A 131 -12.58 1.18 -18.12
N SER A 132 -13.77 0.71 -17.80
CA SER A 132 -14.28 0.65 -16.41
C SER A 132 -13.42 -0.23 -15.51
N TYR A 133 -12.94 -1.36 -16.04
CA TYR A 133 -12.02 -2.26 -15.37
C TYR A 133 -10.72 -1.56 -14.98
N PHE A 134 -10.03 -0.96 -15.96
CA PHE A 134 -8.76 -0.27 -15.70
C PHE A 134 -8.93 0.97 -14.83
N THR A 135 -10.04 1.69 -14.96
CA THR A 135 -10.35 2.86 -14.12
C THR A 135 -10.49 2.46 -12.65
N ASN A 136 -11.17 1.35 -12.36
CA ASN A 136 -11.26 0.80 -11.00
C ASN A 136 -9.87 0.45 -10.45
N ILE A 137 -9.06 -0.27 -11.23
CA ILE A 137 -7.70 -0.64 -10.83
C ILE A 137 -6.85 0.61 -10.55
N GLU A 138 -6.92 1.62 -11.40
CA GLU A 138 -6.24 2.90 -11.21
C GLU A 138 -6.60 3.55 -9.87
N GLN A 139 -7.89 3.57 -9.49
CA GLN A 139 -8.33 4.12 -8.21
C GLN A 139 -7.74 3.36 -7.02
N LEU A 140 -7.71 2.02 -7.10
CA LEU A 140 -7.15 1.17 -6.05
C LEU A 140 -5.63 1.36 -5.92
N VAL A 141 -4.92 1.42 -7.05
CA VAL A 141 -3.46 1.60 -7.12
C VAL A 141 -3.05 2.95 -6.51
N LYS A 142 -3.84 4.01 -6.69
CA LYS A 142 -3.58 5.33 -6.06
C LYS A 142 -3.58 5.29 -4.53
N LYS A 143 -4.17 4.27 -3.90
CA LYS A 143 -4.19 4.10 -2.43
C LYS A 143 -2.96 3.37 -1.89
N LEU A 144 -2.14 2.77 -2.76
CA LEU A 144 -0.95 2.03 -2.35
C LEU A 144 0.29 2.92 -2.19
N SER A 145 1.18 2.51 -1.30
CA SER A 145 2.51 3.11 -1.20
C SER A 145 3.45 2.54 -2.26
N TYR A 146 4.47 3.32 -2.65
CA TYR A 146 5.42 2.90 -3.67
C TYR A 146 6.06 1.50 -3.45
N PRO A 147 6.42 1.07 -2.22
CA PRO A 147 6.90 -0.30 -1.98
C PRO A 147 5.94 -1.40 -2.49
N HIS A 148 4.63 -1.23 -2.29
CA HIS A 148 3.62 -2.17 -2.80
C HIS A 148 3.49 -2.07 -4.34
N LEU A 149 3.55 -0.85 -4.87
CA LEU A 149 3.52 -0.62 -6.31
C LEU A 149 4.71 -1.26 -7.03
N LYS A 150 5.88 -1.30 -6.40
CA LYS A 150 7.08 -1.96 -6.94
C LYS A 150 6.84 -3.45 -7.21
N ILE A 151 6.11 -4.12 -6.31
CA ILE A 151 5.76 -5.54 -6.48
C ILE A 151 4.80 -5.70 -7.66
N ILE A 152 3.80 -4.83 -7.77
CA ILE A 152 2.88 -4.81 -8.92
C ILE A 152 3.64 -4.63 -10.23
N ILE A 153 4.60 -3.70 -10.30
CA ILE A 153 5.45 -3.54 -11.49
C ILE A 153 6.16 -4.85 -11.85
N SER A 154 6.82 -5.49 -10.89
CA SER A 154 7.55 -6.74 -11.17
C SER A 154 6.64 -7.84 -11.73
N LYS A 155 5.38 -7.91 -11.26
CA LYS A 155 4.40 -8.82 -11.83
C LYS A 155 4.02 -8.42 -13.26
N ILE A 156 3.77 -7.14 -13.54
CA ILE A 156 3.44 -6.66 -14.88
C ILE A 156 4.59 -6.92 -15.86
N GLU A 157 5.84 -6.68 -15.44
CA GLU A 157 7.04 -6.91 -16.24
C GLU A 157 7.21 -8.40 -16.61
N SER A 158 6.76 -9.30 -15.74
CA SER A 158 6.78 -10.75 -15.98
C SER A 158 5.70 -11.28 -16.95
N GLN A 159 4.74 -10.44 -17.38
CA GLN A 159 3.67 -10.83 -18.30
C GLN A 159 4.08 -10.71 -19.78
N SER A 160 3.20 -11.13 -20.69
CA SER A 160 3.40 -10.98 -22.14
C SER A 160 3.36 -9.51 -22.60
N ASP A 161 4.08 -9.18 -23.67
CA ASP A 161 4.20 -7.79 -24.16
C ASP A 161 2.85 -7.17 -24.57
N LYS A 162 1.91 -8.00 -25.05
CA LYS A 162 0.55 -7.58 -25.38
C LYS A 162 -0.21 -7.07 -24.14
N CYS A 163 -0.08 -7.76 -23.00
CA CYS A 163 -0.70 -7.33 -21.75
C CYS A 163 -0.03 -6.07 -21.20
N LYS A 164 1.31 -5.95 -21.32
CA LYS A 164 2.04 -4.74 -20.90
C LYS A 164 1.57 -3.49 -21.63
N PHE A 165 1.33 -3.57 -22.94
CA PHE A 165 0.88 -2.41 -23.72
C PHE A 165 -0.43 -1.80 -23.19
N LYS A 166 -1.38 -2.64 -22.77
CA LYS A 166 -2.65 -2.16 -22.19
C LYS A 166 -2.49 -1.60 -20.78
N MET A 167 -1.47 -2.05 -20.07
CA MET A 167 -1.13 -1.54 -18.74
C MET A 167 -0.26 -0.28 -18.77
N LEU A 168 -0.05 0.34 -19.94
CA LEU A 168 0.85 1.49 -20.08
C LEU A 168 0.43 2.69 -19.22
N ILE A 169 -0.87 2.98 -19.11
CA ILE A 169 -1.40 4.04 -18.22
C ILE A 169 -1.08 3.72 -16.76
N LEU A 170 -1.29 2.46 -16.36
CA LEU A 170 -0.98 1.99 -15.01
C LEU A 170 0.53 2.12 -14.71
N TYR A 171 1.38 1.78 -15.68
CA TYR A 171 2.82 1.90 -15.58
C TYR A 171 3.26 3.38 -15.41
N GLU A 172 2.65 4.30 -16.14
CA GLU A 172 2.93 5.73 -16.01
C GLU A 172 2.55 6.27 -14.62
N LEU A 173 1.39 5.88 -14.10
CA LEU A 173 0.94 6.25 -12.75
C LEU A 173 1.91 5.76 -11.69
N ILE A 174 2.36 4.51 -11.79
CA ILE A 174 3.31 3.96 -10.83
C ILE A 174 4.67 4.67 -10.94
N ASN A 175 5.14 5.00 -12.15
CA ASN A 175 6.36 5.77 -12.33
C ASN A 175 6.27 7.19 -11.74
N LYS A 176 5.10 7.85 -11.84
CA LYS A 176 4.86 9.12 -11.14
C LYS A 176 4.92 8.95 -9.62
N ALA A 177 4.41 7.84 -9.08
CA ALA A 177 4.53 7.52 -7.65
C ALA A 177 5.99 7.26 -7.23
N ARG A 178 6.76 6.54 -8.06
CA ARG A 178 8.20 6.32 -7.88
C ARG A 178 8.97 7.62 -7.75
N LYS A 179 8.77 8.56 -8.68
CA LYS A 179 9.45 9.86 -8.67
C LYS A 179 9.16 10.62 -7.38
N ARG A 180 7.89 10.69 -6.97
CA ARG A 180 7.49 11.33 -5.70
C ARG A 180 8.15 10.70 -4.47
N TYR A 181 8.21 9.36 -4.44
CA TYR A 181 8.87 8.63 -3.35
C TYR A 181 10.38 8.93 -3.27
N VAL A 182 11.08 8.88 -4.40
CA VAL A 182 12.52 9.15 -4.48
C VAL A 182 12.83 10.59 -4.07
N ILE A 183 12.05 11.56 -4.57
CA ILE A 183 12.20 12.98 -4.18
C ILE A 183 12.01 13.14 -2.68
N GLY A 184 10.95 12.57 -2.09
CA GLY A 184 10.70 12.66 -0.65
C GLY A 184 11.78 12.00 0.22
N LEU A 185 12.52 11.03 -0.31
CA LEU A 185 13.65 10.42 0.39
C LEU A 185 14.91 11.29 0.34
N LEU A 186 15.08 12.06 -0.74
CA LEU A 186 16.24 12.93 -0.99
C LEU A 186 16.08 14.35 -0.40
N THR A 187 14.86 14.83 -0.20
CA THR A 187 14.59 16.18 0.36
C THR A 187 15.32 16.47 1.68
N PRO A 188 15.35 15.59 2.71
CA PRO A 188 16.05 15.92 3.96
C PRO A 188 17.56 16.05 3.77
N TRP A 189 18.16 15.25 2.88
CA TRP A 189 19.59 15.34 2.57
C TRP A 189 19.93 16.63 1.82
N LEU A 190 19.08 17.04 0.88
CA LEU A 190 19.24 18.31 0.17
C LEU A 190 19.16 19.50 1.14
N ILE A 191 18.20 19.50 2.06
CA ILE A 191 18.07 20.55 3.09
C ILE A 191 19.35 20.60 3.94
N LEU A 192 19.84 19.45 4.38
CA LEU A 192 21.07 19.36 5.19
C LEU A 192 22.29 19.92 4.44
N VAL A 193 22.46 19.57 3.16
CA VAL A 193 23.54 20.09 2.32
C VAL A 193 23.43 21.61 2.16
N ILE A 194 22.23 22.13 1.90
CA ILE A 194 21.99 23.58 1.78
C ILE A 194 22.30 24.29 3.11
N SER A 195 21.89 23.73 4.24
CA SER A 195 22.20 24.29 5.57
C SER A 195 23.71 24.33 5.82
N ILE A 196 24.45 23.26 5.51
CA ILE A 196 25.91 23.23 5.65
C ILE A 196 26.57 24.29 4.76
N LEU A 197 26.13 24.42 3.50
CA LEU A 197 26.66 25.42 2.58
C LEU A 197 26.41 26.84 3.09
N LEU A 198 25.21 27.13 3.60
CA LEU A 198 24.89 28.42 4.22
C LEU A 198 25.80 28.70 5.43
N CYS A 199 26.00 27.72 6.30
CA CYS A 199 26.91 27.84 7.43
C CYS A 199 28.36 28.12 6.99
N MET A 200 28.85 27.44 5.94
CA MET A 200 30.18 27.71 5.39
C MET A 200 30.28 29.13 4.82
N ILE A 201 29.29 29.58 4.04
CA ILE A 201 29.28 30.93 3.46
C ILE A 201 29.36 31.98 4.57
N ILE A 202 28.55 31.84 5.63
CA ILE A 202 28.55 32.75 6.78
C ILE A 202 29.93 32.76 7.45
N TYR A 203 30.51 31.59 7.71
CA TYR A 203 31.83 31.45 8.34
C TYR A 203 32.95 32.16 7.55
N TYR A 204 32.97 31.99 6.23
CA TYR A 204 33.99 32.63 5.38
C TYR A 204 33.73 34.13 5.19
N SER A 205 32.47 34.57 5.14
CA SER A 205 32.14 36.01 5.05
C SER A 205 32.43 36.79 6.34
N GLY A 206 32.45 36.13 7.50
CA GLY A 206 32.76 36.76 8.79
C GLY A 206 34.25 36.80 9.13
N ASN A 207 35.11 36.18 8.32
CA ASN A 207 36.57 36.11 8.49
C ASN A 207 37.32 37.00 7.46
N LEU A 208 36.61 37.85 6.72
CA LEU A 208 37.10 38.87 5.78
C LEU A 208 36.84 40.26 6.38
#